data_AF-A0A4P7WY97-F1
#
_entry.id   AF-A0A4P7WY97-F1
#
_cell.length_a   1.000
_cell.length_b   1.000
_cell.length_c   1.000
_cell.angle_alpha   90.00
_cell.angle_beta   90.00
_cell.angle_gamma   90.00
#
_symmetry.space_group_name_H-M   'P 1'
#
loop_
_entity.id
_entity.type
_entity.pdbx_description
1 polymer ?
#
loop_
_entity_poly.entity_id
_entity_poly.type
_entity_poly.pdbx_seq_one_letter_code
_entity_poly.pdbx_strand_id
1 'polypeptide(L)'
;MKTKFTSIFIGVLSIIALSWLFFKHQEDASLDLIFDKKIIDGDLVFRSVNTGDSDVAHYNEFGIIEKSLGKLYVWDNQNTMKRSFQDWVKEGNGGHIKVYSMKSLDFDINKQELKDGTYNHVMNSDALVFITENKQVEN
;
A
#
# COMPACT_ATOMS: atom_id res chain seq x y z
N MET A 1 2.79 -45.78 24.27
CA MET A 1 3.80 -44.82 23.75
C MET A 1 3.33 -43.94 22.59
N LYS A 2 2.17 -44.17 21.95
CA LYS A 2 1.72 -43.36 20.80
C LYS A 2 1.18 -41.98 21.17
N THR A 3 0.48 -41.85 22.30
CA THR A 3 -0.17 -40.60 22.76
C THR A 3 0.80 -39.49 23.19
N LYS A 4 2.01 -39.82 23.66
CA LYS A 4 3.01 -38.82 24.07
C LYS A 4 3.69 -38.15 22.86
N PHE A 5 3.80 -38.84 21.73
CA PHE A 5 4.37 -38.26 20.51
C PHE A 5 3.39 -37.30 19.82
N THR A 6 2.09 -37.59 19.86
CA THR A 6 1.06 -36.75 19.24
C THR A 6 0.94 -35.38 19.92
N SER A 7 1.03 -35.33 21.25
CA SER A 7 0.97 -34.07 22.00
C SER A 7 2.22 -33.20 21.86
N ILE A 8 3.40 -33.80 21.71
CA ILE A 8 4.63 -33.08 21.36
C ILE A 8 4.50 -32.47 19.96
N PHE A 9 3.96 -33.23 19.00
CA PHE A 9 3.79 -32.75 17.62
C PHE A 9 2.80 -31.57 17.52
N ILE A 10 1.69 -31.61 18.25
CA ILE A 10 0.71 -30.51 18.32
C ILE A 10 1.30 -29.27 19.00
N GLY A 11 2.10 -29.45 20.05
CA GLY A 11 2.80 -28.37 20.74
C GLY A 11 3.81 -27.65 19.82
N VAL A 12 4.56 -28.40 19.01
CA VAL A 12 5.51 -27.81 18.05
C VAL A 12 4.77 -27.10 16.91
N LEU A 13 3.69 -27.68 16.38
CA LEU A 13 2.88 -27.04 15.32
C LEU A 13 2.27 -25.72 15.78
N SER A 14 1.82 -25.63 17.03
CA SER A 14 1.23 -24.39 17.57
C SER A 14 2.28 -23.30 17.76
N ILE A 15 3.49 -23.63 18.21
CA ILE A 15 4.62 -22.69 18.28
C ILE A 15 5.00 -22.18 16.89
N ILE A 16 5.04 -23.07 15.90
CA ILE A 16 5.32 -22.69 14.50
C ILE A 16 4.22 -21.76 13.98
N ALA A 17 2.94 -22.11 14.14
CA ALA A 17 1.83 -21.25 13.71
C ALA A 17 1.84 -19.86 14.37
N LEU A 18 2.14 -19.80 15.67
CA LEU A 18 2.31 -18.54 16.39
C LEU A 18 3.49 -17.73 15.85
N SER A 19 4.63 -18.37 15.59
CA SER A 19 5.80 -17.68 15.03
C SER A 19 5.52 -17.09 13.64
N TRP A 20 4.79 -17.80 12.77
CA TRP A 20 4.38 -17.30 11.46
C TRP A 20 3.46 -16.07 11.56
N LEU A 21 2.52 -16.07 12.51
CA LEU A 21 1.69 -14.91 12.82
C LEU A 21 2.53 -13.71 13.32
N PHE A 22 3.53 -13.96 14.16
CA PHE A 22 4.44 -12.92 14.65
C PHE A 22 5.31 -12.32 13.55
N PHE A 23 5.87 -13.15 12.66
CA PHE A 23 6.68 -12.66 11.53
C PHE A 23 5.83 -11.85 10.54
N LYS A 24 4.62 -12.32 10.20
CA LYS A 24 3.70 -11.56 9.36
C LYS A 24 3.36 -10.20 9.97
N HIS A 25 3.13 -10.16 11.28
CA HIS A 25 2.83 -8.91 11.99
C HIS A 25 4.02 -7.94 12.02
N GLN A 26 5.26 -8.43 12.09
CA GLN A 26 6.45 -7.58 12.01
C GLN A 26 6.69 -7.02 10.61
N GLU A 27 6.48 -7.83 9.57
CA GLU A 27 6.61 -7.40 8.18
C GLU A 27 5.56 -6.34 7.84
N ASP A 28 4.32 -6.57 8.28
CA ASP A 28 3.24 -5.58 8.16
C ASP A 28 3.57 -4.32 9.01
N ALA A 29 4.08 -4.43 10.23
CA ALA A 29 4.46 -3.26 11.02
C ALA A 29 5.58 -2.42 10.38
N SER A 30 6.42 -3.01 9.51
CA SER A 30 7.57 -2.32 8.91
C SER A 30 7.20 -1.30 7.83
N LEU A 31 6.15 -1.56 7.03
CA LEU A 31 5.64 -0.62 6.05
C LEU A 31 4.83 0.50 6.73
N ASP A 32 4.00 0.14 7.71
CA ASP A 32 3.26 1.13 8.50
C ASP A 32 4.24 2.12 9.17
N LEU A 33 5.37 1.67 9.70
CA LEU A 33 6.37 2.54 10.36
C LEU A 33 7.05 3.56 9.41
N ILE A 34 7.23 3.23 8.12
CA ILE A 34 7.86 4.11 7.12
C ILE A 34 6.90 5.25 6.70
N PHE A 35 5.60 4.98 6.73
CA PHE A 35 4.57 5.86 6.18
C PHE A 35 3.80 6.69 7.23
N ASP A 36 3.74 6.23 8.48
CA ASP A 36 2.78 6.74 9.47
C ASP A 36 2.99 8.20 9.95
N LYS A 37 4.20 8.77 9.81
CA LYS A 37 4.47 10.15 10.30
C LYS A 37 4.22 11.26 9.29
N LYS A 38 4.25 10.98 7.98
CA LYS A 38 4.14 12.02 6.95
C LYS A 38 2.80 12.01 6.23
N ILE A 39 2.15 10.86 6.19
CA ILE A 39 0.88 10.67 5.50
C ILE A 39 -0.28 11.05 6.41
N ILE A 40 -1.25 11.76 5.84
CA ILE A 40 -2.47 12.20 6.50
C ILE A 40 -3.72 11.69 5.76
N ASP A 41 -4.87 11.79 6.42
CA ASP A 41 -6.17 11.50 5.80
C ASP A 41 -6.39 12.36 4.57
N GLY A 42 -6.84 11.73 3.47
CA GLY A 42 -7.09 12.38 2.20
C GLY A 42 -5.88 12.48 1.29
N ASP A 43 -4.69 12.06 1.73
CA ASP A 43 -3.55 11.93 0.81
C ASP A 43 -3.85 10.92 -0.31
N LEU A 44 -3.26 11.16 -1.48
CA LEU A 44 -3.42 10.32 -2.66
C LEU A 44 -2.24 9.37 -2.76
N VAL A 45 -2.52 8.09 -2.98
CA VAL A 45 -1.51 7.08 -3.32
C VAL A 45 -1.69 6.64 -4.77
N PHE A 46 -0.60 6.60 -5.52
CA PHE A 46 -0.57 6.15 -6.91
C PHE A 46 0.26 4.88 -7.02
N ARG A 47 -0.22 3.91 -7.82
CA ARG A 47 0.49 2.67 -8.15
C ARG A 47 0.43 2.34 -9.64
N SER A 48 1.26 1.40 -10.06
CA SER A 48 1.17 0.72 -11.35
C SER A 48 0.61 -0.70 -11.17
N VAL A 49 -0.28 -1.16 -12.05
CA VAL A 49 -1.03 -2.44 -11.87
C VAL A 49 -0.68 -3.54 -12.88
N ASN A 50 -0.07 -3.26 -14.03
CA ASN A 50 0.29 -4.26 -15.07
C ASN A 50 1.24 -3.64 -16.13
N THR A 51 2.11 -4.32 -16.91
CA THR A 51 2.85 -5.62 -16.85
C THR A 51 3.99 -5.50 -17.88
N GLY A 52 5.22 -5.42 -17.41
CA GLY A 52 6.45 -5.39 -18.22
C GLY A 52 7.59 -4.84 -17.38
N ASP A 53 8.80 -5.38 -17.53
CA ASP A 53 10.01 -4.92 -16.81
C ASP A 53 10.36 -3.44 -17.06
N SER A 54 9.65 -2.76 -17.98
CA SER A 54 10.00 -1.44 -18.48
C SER A 54 9.40 -0.25 -17.73
N ASP A 55 8.33 -0.41 -16.92
CA ASP A 55 7.48 0.75 -16.63
C ASP A 55 7.13 1.01 -15.17
N VAL A 56 8.19 1.12 -14.35
CA VAL A 56 8.16 1.68 -12.99
C VAL A 56 7.55 3.11 -12.95
N ALA A 57 7.45 3.78 -14.10
CA ALA A 57 6.92 5.14 -14.24
C ALA A 57 5.45 5.23 -14.69
N HIS A 58 4.74 4.13 -14.95
CA HIS A 58 3.34 4.18 -15.41
C HIS A 58 2.35 4.07 -14.24
N TYR A 59 2.08 5.19 -13.57
CA TYR A 59 1.10 5.26 -12.50
C TYR A 59 -0.31 5.38 -13.08
N ASN A 60 -1.04 4.27 -13.13
CA ASN A 60 -2.35 4.17 -13.79
C ASN A 60 -3.51 3.88 -12.84
N GLU A 61 -3.22 3.68 -11.56
CA GLU A 61 -4.22 3.57 -10.51
C GLU A 61 -3.89 4.52 -9.36
N PHE A 62 -4.93 5.05 -8.74
CA PHE A 62 -4.81 5.82 -7.51
C PHE A 62 -5.83 5.36 -6.48
N GLY A 63 -5.56 5.69 -5.22
CA GLY A 63 -6.52 5.60 -4.14
C GLY A 63 -6.35 6.74 -3.15
N ILE A 64 -7.33 6.87 -2.26
CA ILE A 64 -7.37 7.90 -1.23
C ILE A 64 -7.06 7.26 0.11
N ILE A 65 -6.09 7.81 0.83
CA ILE A 65 -5.62 7.28 2.10
C ILE A 65 -6.59 7.69 3.22
N GLU A 66 -6.90 6.71 4.07
CA GLU A 66 -7.59 6.91 5.34
C GLU A 66 -6.78 6.27 6.48
N LYS A 67 -6.55 7.03 7.54
CA LYS A 67 -5.91 6.63 8.79
C LYS A 67 -6.98 6.35 9.82
N SER A 68 -7.04 5.10 10.28
CA SER A 68 -8.01 4.68 11.29
C SER A 68 -7.35 3.74 12.28
N LEU A 69 -7.50 4.04 13.58
CA LEU A 69 -6.95 3.25 14.68
C LEU A 69 -5.44 2.95 14.55
N GLY A 70 -4.67 3.92 14.04
CA GLY A 70 -3.22 3.79 13.84
C GLY A 70 -2.82 2.90 12.65
N LYS A 71 -3.76 2.59 11.75
CA LYS A 71 -3.52 1.83 10.51
C LYS A 71 -3.88 2.66 9.30
N LEU A 72 -3.22 2.38 8.18
CA LEU A 72 -3.51 2.99 6.90
C LEU A 72 -4.41 2.09 6.04
N TYR A 73 -5.38 2.71 5.40
CA TYR A 73 -6.30 2.11 4.46
C TYR A 73 -6.32 2.92 3.18
N VAL A 74 -6.72 2.28 2.08
CA VAL A 74 -6.87 2.93 0.79
C VAL A 74 -8.29 2.67 0.28
N TRP A 75 -8.98 3.75 -0.05
CA TRP A 75 -10.19 3.74 -0.84
C TRP A 75 -9.85 3.76 -2.33
N ASP A 76 -10.52 2.93 -3.12
CA ASP A 76 -10.43 3.01 -4.58
C ASP A 76 -10.96 4.36 -5.11
N ASN A 77 -10.69 4.66 -6.38
CA ASN A 77 -11.12 5.89 -7.05
C ASN A 77 -12.65 6.09 -7.11
N GLN A 78 -13.44 5.07 -6.82
CA GLN A 78 -14.90 5.15 -6.74
C GLN A 78 -15.41 5.25 -5.29
N ASN A 79 -14.52 5.20 -4.29
CA ASN A 79 -14.85 5.07 -2.87
C ASN A 79 -15.81 3.91 -2.56
N THR A 80 -15.73 2.82 -3.32
CA THR A 80 -16.57 1.63 -3.16
C THR A 80 -15.89 0.54 -2.35
N MET A 81 -14.55 0.47 -2.42
CA MET A 81 -13.79 -0.57 -1.76
C MET A 81 -12.65 0.02 -0.93
N LYS A 82 -12.62 -0.38 0.34
CA LYS A 82 -11.56 -0.07 1.29
C LYS A 82 -10.69 -1.30 1.50
N ARG A 83 -9.38 -1.16 1.29
CA ARG A 83 -8.39 -2.20 1.56
C ARG A 83 -7.35 -1.70 2.56
N SER A 84 -6.66 -2.61 3.24
CA SER A 84 -5.48 -2.22 4.00
C SER A 84 -4.44 -1.63 3.03
N PHE A 85 -3.67 -0.64 3.47
CA PHE A 85 -2.66 -0.01 2.61
C PHE A 85 -1.68 -1.04 2.06
N GLN A 86 -1.32 -2.04 2.86
CA GLN A 86 -0.37 -3.08 2.46
C GLN A 86 -0.94 -4.05 1.44
N ASP A 87 -2.18 -4.50 1.63
CA ASP A 87 -2.83 -5.37 0.65
C ASP A 87 -2.99 -4.62 -0.68
N TRP A 88 -3.36 -3.34 -0.62
CA TRP A 88 -3.41 -2.49 -1.80
C TRP A 88 -2.02 -2.35 -2.45
N VAL A 89 -0.95 -2.06 -1.71
CA VAL A 89 0.40 -1.98 -2.32
C VAL A 89 0.83 -3.32 -2.97
N LYS A 90 0.55 -4.46 -2.32
CA LYS A 90 0.96 -5.80 -2.77
C LYS A 90 0.27 -6.27 -4.04
N GLU A 91 -0.94 -5.79 -4.32
CA GLU A 91 -1.68 -6.12 -5.54
C GLU A 91 -1.19 -5.35 -6.79
N GLY A 92 -0.29 -4.38 -6.63
CA GLY A 92 0.34 -3.67 -7.74
C GLY A 92 1.58 -4.37 -8.31
N ASN A 93 2.05 -3.90 -9.46
CA ASN A 93 3.25 -4.40 -10.12
C ASN A 93 4.52 -3.92 -9.37
N GLY A 94 5.11 -4.80 -8.56
CA GLY A 94 6.36 -4.52 -7.83
C GLY A 94 6.19 -3.61 -6.61
N GLY A 95 4.96 -3.30 -6.21
CA GLY A 95 4.69 -2.48 -5.03
C GLY A 95 5.14 -1.02 -5.14
N HIS A 96 5.62 -0.54 -6.30
CA HIS A 96 6.04 0.86 -6.45
C HIS A 96 4.85 1.81 -6.30
N ILE A 97 4.96 2.71 -5.32
CA ILE A 97 3.96 3.70 -5.02
C ILE A 97 4.58 5.08 -4.80
N LYS A 98 3.77 6.09 -5.10
CA LYS A 98 4.05 7.49 -4.74
C LYS A 98 2.85 8.07 -4.02
N VAL A 99 3.12 8.84 -2.98
CA VAL A 99 2.11 9.49 -2.16
C VAL A 99 2.23 11.00 -2.31
N TYR A 100 1.08 11.65 -2.47
CA TYR A 100 0.96 13.09 -2.65
C TYR A 100 -0.14 13.66 -1.77
N SER A 101 0.06 14.87 -1.26
CA SER A 101 -1.00 15.67 -0.64
C SER A 101 -1.58 16.65 -1.65
N MET A 102 -2.89 16.90 -1.58
CA MET A 102 -3.54 17.94 -2.37
C MET A 102 -3.21 19.33 -1.82
N LYS A 103 -2.81 20.29 -2.68
CA LYS A 103 -2.57 21.69 -2.28
C LYS A 103 -3.85 22.50 -2.12
N SER A 104 -4.87 22.16 -2.90
CA SER A 104 -6.14 22.89 -2.96
C SER A 104 -7.30 21.96 -2.66
N LEU A 105 -8.25 22.46 -1.89
CA LEU A 105 -9.54 21.79 -1.65
C LEU A 105 -10.41 21.72 -2.91
N ASP A 106 -10.14 22.56 -3.91
CA ASP A 106 -10.87 22.59 -5.18
C ASP A 106 -10.39 21.51 -6.16
N PHE A 107 -9.23 20.89 -5.88
CA PHE A 107 -8.71 19.82 -6.70
C PHE A 107 -9.48 18.53 -6.42
N ASP A 108 -10.09 17.97 -7.46
CA ASP A 108 -10.84 16.72 -7.39
C ASP A 108 -10.17 15.67 -8.26
N ILE A 109 -9.46 14.73 -7.61
CA ILE A 109 -8.77 13.64 -8.28
C ILE A 109 -9.74 12.73 -9.05
N ASN A 110 -10.99 12.58 -8.57
CA ASN A 110 -11.97 11.69 -9.18
C ASN A 110 -12.53 12.23 -10.50
N LYS A 111 -12.26 13.51 -10.80
CA LYS A 111 -12.57 14.14 -12.10
C LYS A 111 -11.40 14.08 -13.08
N GLN A 112 -10.22 13.61 -12.66
CA GLN A 112 -9.06 13.50 -13.53
C GLN A 112 -9.15 12.23 -14.37
N GLU A 113 -8.93 12.35 -15.67
CA GLU A 113 -8.87 11.22 -16.59
C GLU A 113 -7.43 10.77 -16.79
N LEU A 114 -7.22 9.51 -17.15
CA LEU A 114 -5.92 9.03 -17.60
C LEU A 114 -5.53 9.75 -18.91
N LYS A 115 -4.28 10.22 -18.99
CA LYS A 115 -3.67 10.66 -20.26
C LYS A 115 -2.56 9.69 -20.62
N ASP A 116 -2.61 9.18 -21.85
CA ASP A 116 -1.70 8.14 -22.33
C ASP A 116 -1.65 6.92 -21.38
N GLY A 117 -2.79 6.58 -20.79
CA GLY A 117 -2.91 5.47 -19.84
C GLY A 117 -2.32 5.73 -18.45
N THR A 118 -1.93 6.96 -18.10
CA THR A 118 -1.35 7.30 -16.78
C THR A 118 -1.91 8.57 -16.13
N TYR A 119 -1.73 8.66 -14.81
CA TYR A 119 -1.94 9.87 -13.99
C TYR A 119 -0.67 10.70 -13.82
N ASN A 120 0.42 10.41 -14.55
CA ASN A 120 1.69 11.14 -14.39
C ASN A 120 1.53 12.65 -14.59
N HIS A 121 0.67 13.06 -15.52
CA HIS A 121 0.36 14.47 -15.75
C HIS A 121 -0.29 15.15 -14.53
N VAL A 122 -1.07 14.40 -13.73
CA VAL A 122 -1.65 14.88 -12.47
C VAL A 122 -0.57 15.00 -11.40
N MET A 123 0.29 13.97 -11.29
CA MET A 123 1.41 13.93 -10.34
C MET A 123 2.44 15.04 -10.58
N ASN A 124 2.57 15.49 -11.83
CA ASN A 124 3.46 16.58 -12.25
C ASN A 124 2.77 17.96 -12.24
N SER A 125 1.51 18.03 -11.82
CA SER A 125 0.78 19.30 -11.74
C SER A 125 1.09 20.06 -10.46
N ASP A 126 0.84 21.37 -10.48
CA ASP A 126 0.96 22.20 -9.28
C ASP A 126 -0.12 21.92 -8.22
N ALA A 127 -1.13 21.09 -8.53
CA ALA A 127 -2.21 20.76 -7.59
C ALA A 127 -1.76 19.82 -6.47
N LEU A 128 -0.64 19.11 -6.63
CA LEU A 128 -0.16 18.09 -5.69
C LEU A 128 1.21 18.45 -5.10
N VAL A 129 1.47 17.98 -3.89
CA VAL A 129 2.78 18.01 -3.20
C VAL A 129 3.24 16.59 -3.01
N PHE A 130 4.43 16.27 -3.53
CA PHE A 130 5.04 14.98 -3.29
C PHE A 130 5.40 14.80 -1.81
N ILE A 131 4.97 13.68 -1.22
CA ILE A 131 5.21 13.35 0.19
C ILE A 131 6.32 12.30 0.30
N THR A 132 6.15 11.18 -0.39
CA THR A 132 7.08 10.05 -0.31
C THR A 132 6.84 9.05 -1.43
N GLU A 133 7.81 8.18 -1.64
CA GLU A 133 7.73 7.00 -2.51
C GLU A 133 8.36 5.81 -1.77
N ASN A 134 7.95 4.59 -2.08
CA ASN A 134 8.79 3.45 -1.70
C ASN A 134 9.83 3.21 -2.79
N LYS A 135 11.08 3.53 -2.46
CA LYS A 135 12.20 3.04 -3.25
C LYS A 135 12.31 1.55 -2.92
N GLN A 136 12.12 0.68 -3.92
CA GLN A 136 12.62 -0.68 -3.76
C GLN A 136 14.12 -0.57 -3.42
N VAL A 137 14.52 -1.21 -2.33
CA VAL A 137 15.94 -1.43 -2.07
C VAL A 137 16.35 -2.49 -3.08
N GLU A 138 17.06 -2.08 -4.14
CA GLU A 138 17.78 -3.02 -5.00
C GLU A 138 18.72 -3.82 -4.10
N ASN A 139 18.44 -5.13 -3.95
CA ASN A 139 19.35 -6.08 -3.31
C ASN A 139 20.37 -6.57 -4.33
#